data_AF-A0A803PV77-F1
#
_entry.id   AF-A0A803PV77-F1
#
_cell.length_a   1.000
_cell.length_b   1.000
_cell.length_c   1.000
_cell.angle_alpha   90.00
_cell.angle_beta   90.00
_cell.angle_gamma   90.00
#
_symmetry.space_group_name_H-M   'P 1'
#
loop_
_entity.id
_entity.type
_entity.pdbx_description
1 polymer ?
#
loop_
_entity_poly.entity_id
_entity_poly.type
_entity_poly.pdbx_seq_one_letter_code
_entity_poly.pdbx_strand_id
1 'polypeptide(L)'
;MDAVKLVVDLRESGLKPEVYSYLIAMTAAVKELNEFAKALRKLKGFARGGLITELDTESTELVEKYQSDLLADGVRLSNWAIQEGNSSFHGVVHERLLAMFIVAGRGIEAERQLWEMKLVGKEADGDLHDIVLAILASQKETSAIARMLTKVEVSGSLRKKKSLSWLLRGYIKGGHFDKAAETVFKMLDLGLCPEYLDRAAVLQGLRKRIQGPGTVESYLKLCKRLADNGLIGPCLIYLYIKKYKLWIIKKL
;
A
#
# COMPACT_ATOMS: atom_id res chain seq x y z
N MET A 1 6.38 -7.41 29.39
CA MET A 1 5.66 -8.69 29.35
C MET A 1 4.41 -8.46 28.51
N ASP A 2 4.40 -8.97 27.29
CA ASP A 2 3.39 -8.68 26.26
C ASP A 2 2.01 -9.21 26.63
N ALA A 3 0.99 -8.36 26.53
CA ALA A 3 -0.41 -8.77 26.68
C ALA A 3 -0.80 -9.89 25.69
N VAL A 4 -0.16 -9.91 24.50
CA VAL A 4 -0.30 -10.98 23.51
C VAL A 4 0.17 -12.31 24.08
N LYS A 5 1.44 -12.38 24.52
CA LYS A 5 2.04 -13.60 25.08
C LYS A 5 1.29 -14.09 26.30
N LEU A 6 0.94 -13.20 27.22
CA LEU A 6 0.16 -13.58 28.41
C LEU A 6 -1.14 -14.28 28.04
N VAL A 7 -1.93 -13.75 27.11
CA VAL A 7 -3.22 -14.35 26.72
C VAL A 7 -3.03 -15.66 25.96
N VAL A 8 -1.99 -15.76 25.12
CA VAL A 8 -1.61 -17.00 24.44
C VAL A 8 -1.21 -18.07 25.46
N ASP A 9 -0.31 -17.77 26.39
CA ASP A 9 0.19 -18.70 27.41
C ASP A 9 -0.92 -19.18 28.34
N LEU A 10 -1.82 -18.28 28.78
CA LEU A 10 -3.00 -18.65 29.59
C LEU A 10 -3.86 -19.67 28.85
N ARG A 11 -4.10 -19.46 27.55
CA ARG A 11 -4.92 -20.36 26.74
C ARG A 11 -4.22 -21.70 26.49
N GLU A 12 -2.93 -21.69 26.18
CA GLU A 12 -2.12 -22.91 25.98
C GLU A 12 -1.98 -23.73 27.26
N SER A 13 -2.03 -23.08 28.42
CA SER A 13 -2.06 -23.73 29.74
C SER A 13 -3.43 -24.34 30.07
N GLY A 14 -4.39 -24.34 29.14
CA GLY A 14 -5.72 -24.92 29.31
C GLY A 14 -6.73 -24.02 30.02
N LEU A 15 -6.37 -22.77 30.33
CA LEU A 15 -7.33 -21.80 30.87
C LEU A 15 -8.23 -21.27 29.75
N LYS A 16 -9.38 -20.72 30.14
CA LYS A 16 -10.33 -20.09 29.22
C LYS A 16 -10.40 -18.59 29.48
N PRO A 17 -9.49 -17.79 28.89
CA PRO A 17 -9.63 -16.35 28.88
C PRO A 17 -10.99 -15.93 28.32
N GLU A 18 -11.52 -14.81 28.80
CA GLU A 18 -12.74 -14.25 28.24
C GLU A 18 -12.48 -13.72 26.82
N VAL A 19 -13.53 -13.64 26.00
CA VAL A 19 -13.45 -13.16 24.61
C VAL A 19 -12.80 -11.77 24.55
N TYR A 20 -13.11 -10.89 25.51
CA TYR A 20 -12.49 -9.56 25.60
C TYR A 20 -10.98 -9.61 25.82
N SER A 21 -10.45 -10.62 26.51
CA SER A 21 -9.00 -10.81 26.67
C SER A 21 -8.32 -11.01 25.32
N TYR A 22 -8.92 -11.80 24.42
CA TYR A 22 -8.41 -11.97 23.05
C TYR A 22 -8.46 -10.65 22.27
N LEU A 23 -9.55 -9.89 22.37
CA LEU A 23 -9.69 -8.60 21.69
C LEU A 23 -8.67 -7.56 22.18
N ILE A 24 -8.39 -7.53 23.48
CA ILE A 24 -7.37 -6.66 24.08
C ILE A 24 -5.98 -7.07 23.58
N ALA A 25 -5.67 -8.37 23.58
CA ALA A 25 -4.41 -8.89 23.05
C ALA A 25 -4.22 -8.55 21.56
N MET A 26 -5.25 -8.72 20.73
CA MET A 26 -5.21 -8.30 19.32
C MET A 26 -4.95 -6.79 19.18
N THR A 27 -5.55 -5.97 20.03
CA THR A 27 -5.31 -4.51 20.04
C THR A 27 -3.85 -4.19 20.41
N ALA A 28 -3.28 -4.94 21.35
CA ALA A 28 -1.86 -4.84 21.71
C ALA A 28 -0.96 -5.23 20.53
N ALA A 29 -1.27 -6.32 19.82
CA ALA A 29 -0.53 -6.76 18.63
C ALA A 29 -0.52 -5.69 17.52
N VAL A 30 -1.67 -5.05 17.25
CA VAL A 30 -1.75 -3.92 16.30
C VAL A 30 -0.84 -2.76 16.73
N LYS A 31 -0.84 -2.42 18.03
CA LYS A 31 -0.02 -1.34 18.56
C LYS A 31 1.47 -1.66 18.43
N GLU A 32 1.87 -2.88 18.76
CA GLU A 32 3.24 -3.37 18.65
C GLU A 32 3.73 -3.37 17.19
N LEU A 33 2.93 -3.90 16.25
CA LEU A 33 3.22 -3.82 14.81
C LEU A 33 3.38 -2.38 14.34
N ASN A 34 2.61 -1.43 14.89
CA ASN A 34 2.68 -0.04 14.49
C ASN A 34 3.97 0.63 14.98
N GLU A 35 4.37 0.38 16.22
CA GLU A 35 5.66 0.87 16.73
C GLU A 35 6.83 0.22 15.99
N PHE A 36 6.74 -1.08 15.70
CA PHE A 36 7.70 -1.79 14.87
C PHE A 36 7.81 -1.18 13.46
N ALA A 37 6.68 -0.93 12.79
CA ALA A 37 6.66 -0.29 11.48
C ALA A 37 7.25 1.13 11.50
N LYS A 38 7.02 1.91 12.57
CA LYS A 38 7.65 3.23 12.76
C LYS A 38 9.16 3.11 12.94
N ALA A 39 9.63 2.15 13.74
CA ALA A 39 11.05 1.90 13.93
C ALA A 39 11.74 1.53 12.61
N LEU A 40 11.15 0.62 11.83
CA LEU A 40 11.66 0.25 10.51
C LEU A 40 11.70 1.43 9.53
N ARG A 41 10.70 2.32 9.56
CA ARG A 41 10.72 3.53 8.72
C ARG A 41 11.87 4.47 9.10
N LYS A 42 12.14 4.66 10.40
CA LYS A 42 13.28 5.45 10.87
C LYS A 42 14.60 4.83 10.41
N LEU A 43 14.74 3.52 10.56
CA LEU A 43 15.93 2.78 10.14
C LEU A 43 16.18 2.90 8.63
N LYS A 44 15.15 2.70 7.80
CA LYS A 44 15.25 2.94 6.35
C LYS A 44 15.59 4.40 6.01
N GLY A 45 15.15 5.35 6.83
CA GLY A 45 15.53 6.76 6.71
C GLY A 45 17.02 6.99 6.93
N PHE A 46 17.60 6.39 7.98
CA PHE A 46 19.03 6.48 8.26
C PHE A 46 19.88 5.85 7.15
N ALA A 47 19.46 4.70 6.62
CA ALA A 47 20.15 4.04 5.50
C ALA A 47 20.18 4.93 4.25
N ARG A 48 19.04 5.55 3.88
CA ARG A 48 18.97 6.50 2.76
C ARG A 48 19.80 7.76 2.96
N GLY A 49 20.02 8.16 4.22
CA GLY A 49 20.89 9.28 4.59
C GLY A 49 22.37 8.92 4.65
N GLY A 50 22.74 7.66 4.41
CA GLY A 50 24.13 7.18 4.53
C GLY A 50 24.66 7.14 5.96
N LEU A 51 23.78 7.26 6.97
CA LEU A 51 24.14 7.26 8.40
C LEU A 51 24.38 5.83 8.92
N ILE A 52 23.74 4.85 8.30
CA ILE A 52 23.96 3.42 8.55
C ILE A 52 24.07 2.69 7.21
N THR A 53 24.73 1.54 7.21
CA THR A 53 24.68 0.62 6.08
C THR A 53 23.29 0.00 5.97
N GLU A 54 22.95 -0.53 4.80
CA GLU A 54 21.75 -1.34 4.63
C GLU A 54 21.79 -2.55 5.58
N LEU A 55 20.62 -3.03 5.99
CA LEU A 55 20.52 -4.23 6.84
C LEU A 55 21.14 -5.41 6.10
N ASP A 56 21.92 -6.21 6.83
CA ASP A 56 22.36 -7.49 6.33
C ASP A 56 21.19 -8.49 6.22
N THR A 57 21.48 -9.63 5.59
CA THR A 57 20.49 -10.68 5.35
C THR A 57 19.91 -11.22 6.67
N GLU A 58 20.76 -11.46 7.68
CA GLU A 58 20.34 -11.98 8.99
C GLU A 58 19.38 -11.02 9.71
N SER A 59 19.71 -9.74 9.75
CA SER A 59 18.85 -8.71 10.35
C SER A 59 17.52 -8.58 9.62
N THR A 60 17.53 -8.75 8.29
CA THR A 60 16.31 -8.73 7.47
C THR A 60 15.42 -9.93 7.78
N GLU A 61 16.00 -11.13 7.89
CA GLU A 61 15.27 -12.35 8.26
C GLU A 61 14.67 -12.25 9.67
N LEU A 62 15.40 -11.69 10.64
CA LEU A 62 14.89 -11.46 12.00
C LEU A 62 13.69 -10.49 12.01
N VAL A 63 13.78 -9.42 11.23
CA VAL A 63 12.69 -8.44 11.06
C VAL A 63 11.43 -9.09 10.47
N GLU A 64 11.61 -9.90 9.42
CA GLU A 64 10.50 -10.61 8.77
C GLU A 64 9.88 -11.68 9.68
N LYS A 65 10.72 -12.43 10.39
CA LYS A 65 10.28 -13.45 11.34
C LYS A 65 9.47 -12.84 12.48
N TYR A 66 9.98 -11.79 13.12
CA TYR A 66 9.27 -11.12 14.20
C TYR A 66 7.90 -10.59 13.76
N GLN A 67 7.82 -9.96 12.58
CA GLN A 67 6.53 -9.51 12.05
C GLN A 67 5.59 -10.69 11.76
N SER A 68 6.10 -11.78 11.23
CA SER A 68 5.32 -12.97 10.90
C SER A 68 4.77 -13.67 12.14
N ASP A 69 5.60 -13.80 13.20
CA ASP A 69 5.20 -14.39 14.48
C ASP A 69 4.07 -13.56 15.13
N LEU A 70 4.22 -12.23 15.16
CA LEU A 70 3.20 -11.35 15.73
C LEU A 70 1.88 -11.36 14.94
N LEU A 71 1.95 -11.49 13.60
CA LEU A 71 0.77 -11.70 12.75
C LEU A 71 0.12 -13.05 13.02
N ALA A 72 0.92 -14.11 13.20
CA ALA A 72 0.41 -15.45 13.50
C ALA A 72 -0.33 -15.45 14.84
N ASP A 73 0.21 -14.80 15.87
CA ASP A 73 -0.47 -14.65 17.16
C ASP A 73 -1.78 -13.87 17.03
N GLY A 74 -1.80 -12.77 16.26
CA GLY A 74 -3.04 -12.03 16.00
C GLY A 74 -4.12 -12.87 15.31
N VAL A 75 -3.73 -13.72 14.35
CA VAL A 75 -4.65 -14.67 13.70
C VAL A 75 -5.14 -15.74 14.69
N ARG A 76 -4.25 -16.29 15.52
CA ARG A 76 -4.63 -17.28 16.55
C ARG A 76 -5.64 -16.71 17.54
N LEU A 77 -5.38 -15.51 18.06
CA LEU A 77 -6.29 -14.80 18.97
C LEU A 77 -7.65 -14.54 18.30
N SER A 78 -7.66 -14.19 17.01
CA SER A 78 -8.90 -13.99 16.26
C SER A 78 -9.73 -15.26 16.13
N ASN A 79 -9.08 -16.40 15.89
CA ASN A 79 -9.75 -17.69 15.77
C ASN A 79 -10.39 -18.09 17.11
N TRP A 80 -9.68 -17.92 18.22
CA TRP A 80 -10.25 -18.17 19.55
C TRP A 80 -11.41 -17.22 19.87
N ALA A 81 -11.29 -15.93 19.54
CA ALA A 81 -12.36 -14.96 19.74
C ALA A 81 -13.63 -15.30 18.93
N ILE A 82 -13.50 -15.83 17.71
CA ILE A 82 -14.62 -16.27 16.87
C ILE A 82 -15.22 -17.59 17.38
N GLN A 83 -14.39 -18.54 17.81
CA GLN A 83 -14.84 -19.84 18.31
C GLN A 83 -15.61 -19.74 19.63
N GLU A 84 -15.20 -18.83 20.52
CA GLU A 84 -15.76 -18.69 21.87
C GLU A 84 -16.73 -17.53 22.01
N GLY A 85 -16.65 -16.56 21.09
CA GLY A 85 -17.53 -15.43 21.03
C GLY A 85 -18.86 -15.74 20.36
N ASN A 86 -19.85 -14.90 20.66
CA ASN A 86 -21.07 -14.83 19.85
C ASN A 86 -20.82 -13.99 18.58
N SER A 87 -21.77 -14.04 17.64
CA SER A 87 -21.69 -13.33 16.35
C SER A 87 -21.52 -11.81 16.48
N SER A 88 -21.84 -11.20 17.62
CA SER A 88 -21.68 -9.76 17.84
C SER A 88 -20.21 -9.32 17.84
N PHE A 89 -19.28 -10.23 18.16
CA PHE A 89 -17.84 -9.92 18.20
C PHE A 89 -17.16 -10.00 16.83
N HIS A 90 -17.74 -10.73 15.86
CA HIS A 90 -17.08 -11.03 14.58
C HIS A 90 -16.66 -9.74 13.84
N GLY A 91 -17.53 -8.74 13.82
CA GLY A 91 -17.23 -7.44 13.21
C GLY A 91 -15.97 -6.79 13.80
N VAL A 92 -15.85 -6.81 15.13
CA VAL A 92 -14.72 -6.19 15.85
C VAL A 92 -13.44 -7.04 15.76
N VAL A 93 -13.56 -8.35 15.54
CA VAL A 93 -12.43 -9.23 15.25
C VAL A 93 -11.86 -8.91 13.86
N HIS A 94 -12.71 -8.85 12.83
CA HIS A 94 -12.28 -8.53 11.47
C HIS A 94 -11.72 -7.11 11.34
N GLU A 95 -12.28 -6.15 12.08
CA GLU A 95 -11.72 -4.78 12.15
C GLU A 95 -10.29 -4.77 12.71
N ARG A 96 -10.03 -5.54 13.78
CA ARG A 96 -8.67 -5.65 14.35
C ARG A 96 -7.70 -6.38 13.41
N LEU A 97 -8.14 -7.46 12.75
CA LEU A 97 -7.33 -8.13 11.74
C LEU A 97 -7.02 -7.20 10.55
N LEU A 98 -8.01 -6.42 10.09
CA LEU A 98 -7.81 -5.43 9.04
C LEU A 98 -6.74 -4.40 9.43
N ALA A 99 -6.86 -3.81 10.63
CA ALA A 99 -5.86 -2.87 11.15
C ALA A 99 -4.46 -3.51 11.23
N MET A 100 -4.39 -4.74 11.73
CA MET A 100 -3.16 -5.53 11.84
C MET A 100 -2.48 -5.73 10.48
N PHE A 101 -3.21 -6.21 9.48
CA PHE A 101 -2.69 -6.45 8.13
C PHE A 101 -2.34 -5.15 7.41
N ILE A 102 -3.09 -4.06 7.61
CA ILE A 102 -2.75 -2.73 7.07
C ILE A 102 -1.40 -2.26 7.59
N VAL A 103 -1.18 -2.35 8.91
CA VAL A 103 0.07 -1.89 9.54
C VAL A 103 1.26 -2.72 9.08
N ALA A 104 1.08 -4.03 8.93
CA ALA A 104 2.10 -4.94 8.40
C ALA A 104 2.28 -4.82 6.87
N GLY A 105 1.39 -4.11 6.16
CA GLY A 105 1.44 -3.99 4.71
C GLY A 105 1.04 -5.28 3.98
N ARG A 106 0.19 -6.12 4.58
CA ARG A 106 -0.31 -7.38 4.00
C ARG A 106 -1.61 -7.14 3.23
N GLY A 107 -1.47 -6.72 1.96
CA GLY A 107 -2.58 -6.20 1.16
C GLY A 107 -3.69 -7.21 0.89
N ILE A 108 -3.32 -8.44 0.52
CA ILE A 108 -4.28 -9.50 0.18
C ILE A 108 -5.09 -9.93 1.41
N GLU A 109 -4.42 -10.10 2.55
CA GLU A 109 -5.08 -10.43 3.80
C GLU A 109 -5.97 -9.28 4.29
N ALA A 110 -5.53 -8.04 4.14
CA ALA A 110 -6.34 -6.87 4.46
C ALA A 110 -7.59 -6.76 3.56
N GLU A 111 -7.47 -7.00 2.25
CA GLU A 111 -8.61 -7.06 1.34
C GLU A 111 -9.59 -8.15 1.76
N ARG A 112 -9.09 -9.33 2.14
CA ARG A 112 -9.94 -10.41 2.65
C ARG A 112 -10.74 -9.96 3.87
N GLN A 113 -10.11 -9.26 4.83
CA GLN A 113 -10.85 -8.78 6.01
C GLN A 113 -11.92 -7.74 5.67
N LEU A 114 -11.73 -6.89 4.65
CA LEU A 114 -12.79 -6.01 4.16
C LEU A 114 -14.01 -6.81 3.67
N TRP A 115 -13.79 -7.95 3.00
CA TRP A 115 -14.86 -8.86 2.57
C TRP A 115 -15.55 -9.56 3.74
N GLU A 116 -14.78 -10.09 4.70
CA GLU A 116 -15.34 -10.76 5.88
C GLU A 116 -16.19 -9.79 6.72
N MET A 117 -15.74 -8.54 6.90
CA MET A 117 -16.54 -7.49 7.54
C MET A 117 -17.90 -7.29 6.85
N LYS A 118 -17.89 -7.24 5.52
CA LYS A 118 -19.12 -7.08 4.72
C LYS A 118 -20.07 -8.26 4.91
N LEU A 119 -19.56 -9.49 4.98
CA LEU A 119 -20.37 -10.70 5.21
C LEU A 119 -21.06 -10.69 6.57
N VAL A 120 -20.43 -10.11 7.59
CA VAL A 120 -21.03 -9.96 8.93
C VAL A 120 -21.85 -8.67 9.09
N GLY A 121 -22.18 -7.99 8.00
CA GLY A 121 -23.02 -6.79 8.00
C GLY A 121 -22.33 -5.54 8.55
N LYS A 122 -21.00 -5.50 8.55
CA LYS A 122 -20.20 -4.33 8.93
C LYS A 122 -19.52 -3.75 7.70
N GLU A 123 -19.40 -2.43 7.65
CA GLU A 123 -18.67 -1.74 6.59
C GLU A 123 -17.46 -1.03 7.19
N ALA A 124 -16.27 -1.30 6.64
CA ALA A 124 -15.07 -0.57 7.00
C ALA A 124 -15.15 0.86 6.45
N ASP A 125 -14.51 1.79 7.15
CA ASP A 125 -14.37 3.16 6.68
C ASP A 125 -13.79 3.20 5.25
N GLY A 126 -14.25 4.15 4.45
CA GLY A 126 -13.73 4.39 3.13
C GLY A 126 -12.21 4.62 3.16
N ASP A 127 -11.69 5.28 4.20
CA ASP A 127 -10.27 5.58 4.27
C ASP A 127 -9.43 4.30 4.45
N LEU A 128 -9.95 3.29 5.14
CA LEU A 128 -9.32 1.96 5.23
C LEU A 128 -9.30 1.25 3.88
N HIS A 129 -10.38 1.36 3.09
CA HIS A 129 -10.39 0.81 1.72
C HIS A 129 -9.30 1.45 0.84
N ASP A 130 -9.13 2.77 0.92
CA ASP A 130 -8.13 3.48 0.12
C ASP A 130 -6.70 3.10 0.55
N ILE A 131 -6.47 2.89 1.85
CA ILE A 131 -5.19 2.41 2.37
C ILE A 131 -4.87 0.99 1.85
N VAL A 132 -5.83 0.07 1.91
CA VAL A 132 -5.65 -1.30 1.38
C VAL A 132 -5.36 -1.26 -0.13
N LEU A 133 -6.09 -0.44 -0.88
CA LEU A 133 -5.85 -0.24 -2.31
C LEU A 133 -4.41 0.22 -2.60
N ALA A 134 -3.88 1.16 -1.79
CA ALA A 134 -2.52 1.64 -1.94
C ALA A 134 -1.46 0.57 -1.59
N ILE A 135 -1.72 -0.27 -0.57
CA ILE A 135 -0.84 -1.39 -0.22
C ILE A 135 -0.78 -2.39 -1.38
N LEU A 136 -1.93 -2.83 -1.88
CA LEU A 136 -2.03 -3.74 -3.03
C LEU A 136 -1.32 -3.17 -4.26
N ALA A 137 -1.49 -1.89 -4.54
CA ALA A 137 -0.79 -1.21 -5.63
C ALA A 137 0.73 -1.22 -5.46
N SER A 138 1.22 -1.02 -4.23
CA SER A 138 2.65 -1.12 -3.96
C SER A 138 3.22 -2.53 -4.18
N GLN A 139 2.38 -3.55 -4.03
CA GLN A 139 2.71 -4.97 -4.25
C GLN A 139 2.43 -5.45 -5.69
N LYS A 140 1.82 -4.60 -6.54
CA LYS A 140 1.38 -4.94 -7.90
C LYS A 140 0.35 -6.07 -7.96
N GLU A 141 -0.52 -6.16 -6.95
CA GLU A 141 -1.59 -7.17 -6.87
C GLU A 141 -2.77 -6.83 -7.78
N THR A 142 -2.56 -6.98 -9.10
CA THR A 142 -3.50 -6.51 -10.14
C THR A 142 -4.92 -7.04 -10.01
N SER A 143 -5.10 -8.31 -9.62
CA SER A 143 -6.42 -8.94 -9.49
C SER A 143 -7.23 -8.34 -8.32
N ALA A 144 -6.59 -8.16 -7.17
CA ALA A 144 -7.18 -7.52 -5.99
C ALA A 144 -7.50 -6.05 -6.24
N ILE A 145 -6.58 -5.32 -6.89
CA ILE A 145 -6.79 -3.93 -7.29
C ILE A 145 -8.02 -3.82 -8.20
N ALA A 146 -8.16 -4.70 -9.19
CA ALA A 146 -9.30 -4.69 -10.10
C ALA A 146 -10.63 -4.89 -9.35
N ARG A 147 -10.70 -5.85 -8.41
CA ARG A 147 -11.89 -6.05 -7.57
C ARG A 147 -12.24 -4.80 -6.77
N MET A 148 -11.27 -4.19 -6.11
CA MET A 148 -11.51 -2.99 -5.30
C MET A 148 -11.91 -1.77 -6.14
N LEU A 149 -11.40 -1.64 -7.37
CA LEU A 149 -11.73 -0.53 -8.26
C LEU A 149 -13.17 -0.55 -8.75
N THR A 150 -13.85 -1.71 -8.79
CA THR A 150 -15.28 -1.78 -9.15
C THR A 150 -16.15 -0.88 -8.26
N LYS A 151 -15.86 -0.81 -6.95
CA LYS A 151 -16.55 0.07 -5.99
C LYS A 151 -16.21 1.55 -6.24
N VAL A 152 -14.99 1.83 -6.68
CA VAL A 152 -14.52 3.20 -6.98
C VAL A 152 -15.20 3.75 -8.22
N GLU A 153 -15.50 2.91 -9.21
CA GLU A 153 -16.10 3.34 -10.48
C GLU A 153 -17.51 3.90 -10.32
N VAL A 154 -18.31 3.33 -9.43
CA VAL A 154 -19.67 3.80 -9.11
C VAL A 154 -19.69 4.95 -8.10
N SER A 155 -18.53 5.36 -7.56
CA SER A 155 -18.45 6.44 -6.58
C SER A 155 -18.46 7.83 -7.21
N GLY A 156 -18.92 8.83 -6.43
CA GLY A 156 -18.90 10.23 -6.81
C GLY A 156 -17.48 10.76 -7.07
N SER A 157 -17.37 11.84 -7.85
CA SER A 157 -16.09 12.40 -8.34
C SER A 157 -15.05 12.64 -7.24
N LEU A 158 -15.46 13.22 -6.10
CA LEU A 158 -14.56 13.50 -4.97
C LEU A 158 -13.95 12.21 -4.39
N ARG A 159 -14.79 11.20 -4.17
CA ARG A 159 -14.37 9.90 -3.63
C ARG A 159 -13.46 9.17 -4.62
N LYS A 160 -13.83 9.18 -5.89
CA LYS A 160 -13.04 8.62 -7.00
C LYS A 160 -11.65 9.24 -7.10
N LYS A 161 -11.56 10.57 -7.00
CA LYS A 161 -10.27 11.29 -6.95
C LYS A 161 -9.42 10.82 -5.78
N LYS A 162 -9.99 10.74 -4.58
CA LYS A 162 -9.28 10.29 -3.37
C LYS A 162 -8.73 8.86 -3.56
N SER A 163 -9.55 7.91 -3.97
CA SER A 163 -9.13 6.51 -4.18
C SER A 163 -8.05 6.38 -5.26
N LEU A 164 -8.17 7.11 -6.39
CA LEU A 164 -7.16 7.10 -7.45
C LEU A 164 -5.84 7.75 -7.00
N SER A 165 -5.88 8.80 -6.18
CA SER A 165 -4.67 9.38 -5.57
C SER A 165 -3.96 8.38 -4.65
N TRP A 166 -4.70 7.61 -3.85
CA TRP A 166 -4.12 6.55 -3.02
C TRP A 166 -3.53 5.40 -3.86
N LEU A 167 -4.24 4.96 -4.90
CA LEU A 167 -3.73 3.97 -5.86
C LEU A 167 -2.41 4.43 -6.49
N LEU A 168 -2.39 5.69 -6.97
CA LEU A 168 -1.22 6.31 -7.57
C LEU A 168 -0.01 6.33 -6.61
N ARG A 169 -0.21 6.78 -5.38
CA ARG A 169 0.83 6.81 -4.33
C ARG A 169 1.30 5.40 -3.96
N GLY A 170 0.41 4.42 -3.97
CA GLY A 170 0.73 3.01 -3.81
C GLY A 170 1.69 2.51 -4.89
N TYR A 171 1.36 2.74 -6.17
CA TYR A 171 2.25 2.38 -7.29
C TYR A 171 3.59 3.12 -7.23
N ILE A 172 3.60 4.41 -6.89
CA ILE A 172 4.85 5.19 -6.70
C ILE A 172 5.71 4.54 -5.60
N LYS A 173 5.12 4.21 -4.46
CA LYS A 173 5.81 3.57 -3.33
C LYS A 173 6.39 2.20 -3.69
N GLY A 174 5.66 1.41 -4.48
CA GLY A 174 6.13 0.11 -5.01
C GLY A 174 7.11 0.23 -6.18
N GLY A 175 7.37 1.43 -6.68
CA GLY A 175 8.18 1.66 -7.87
C GLY A 175 7.50 1.20 -9.17
N HIS A 176 6.20 0.98 -9.21
CA HIS A 176 5.48 0.55 -10.42
C HIS A 176 5.11 1.77 -11.29
N PHE A 177 6.12 2.50 -11.76
CA PHE A 177 5.93 3.82 -12.39
C PHE A 177 5.12 3.81 -13.69
N ASP A 178 5.13 2.72 -14.46
CA ASP A 178 4.25 2.59 -15.63
C ASP A 178 2.78 2.53 -15.22
N LYS A 179 2.44 1.74 -14.19
CA LYS A 179 1.07 1.70 -13.62
C LYS A 179 0.68 3.02 -12.95
N ALA A 180 1.64 3.71 -12.34
CA ALA A 180 1.44 5.05 -11.83
C ALA A 180 1.09 6.04 -12.97
N ALA A 181 1.79 5.98 -14.11
CA ALA A 181 1.49 6.80 -15.28
C ALA A 181 0.12 6.47 -15.90
N GLU A 182 -0.24 5.18 -16.03
CA GLU A 182 -1.58 4.76 -16.44
C GLU A 182 -2.66 5.34 -15.50
N THR A 183 -2.40 5.36 -14.20
CA THR A 183 -3.33 5.94 -13.20
C THR A 183 -3.46 7.45 -13.40
N VAL A 184 -2.37 8.16 -13.68
CA VAL A 184 -2.42 9.59 -14.04
C VAL A 184 -3.27 9.81 -15.29
N PHE A 185 -3.12 8.98 -16.33
CA PHE A 185 -3.95 9.07 -17.53
C PHE A 185 -5.43 8.88 -17.20
N LYS A 186 -5.77 7.81 -16.46
CA LYS A 186 -7.16 7.56 -16.02
C LYS A 186 -7.74 8.74 -15.24
N MET A 187 -6.95 9.36 -14.36
CA MET A 187 -7.39 10.55 -13.63
C MET A 187 -7.71 11.71 -14.57
N LEU A 188 -6.81 12.02 -15.52
CA LEU A 188 -7.02 13.12 -16.48
C LEU A 188 -8.20 12.86 -17.42
N ASP A 189 -8.38 11.62 -17.87
CA ASP A 189 -9.52 11.21 -18.72
C ASP A 189 -10.87 11.41 -18.01
N LEU A 190 -10.86 11.29 -16.68
CA LEU A 190 -12.02 11.55 -15.81
C LEU A 190 -12.18 13.02 -15.40
N GLY A 191 -11.33 13.92 -15.91
CA GLY A 191 -11.31 15.33 -15.51
C GLY A 191 -10.78 15.56 -14.08
N LEU A 192 -10.06 14.58 -13.52
CA LEU A 192 -9.49 14.64 -12.17
C LEU A 192 -8.01 14.99 -12.25
N CYS A 193 -7.62 16.13 -11.69
CA CYS A 193 -6.21 16.51 -11.66
C CYS A 193 -5.46 15.80 -10.51
N PRO A 194 -4.39 15.02 -10.80
CA PRO A 194 -3.48 14.52 -9.77
C PRO A 194 -2.68 15.67 -9.13
N GLU A 195 -2.18 15.45 -7.91
CA GLU A 195 -1.39 16.46 -7.21
C GLU A 195 -0.01 16.67 -7.85
N TYR A 196 0.58 17.85 -7.65
CA TYR A 196 1.90 18.18 -8.21
C TYR A 196 2.98 17.18 -7.79
N LEU A 197 3.06 16.87 -6.49
CA LEU A 197 4.06 15.96 -5.96
C LEU A 197 3.93 14.54 -6.53
N ASP A 198 2.69 14.06 -6.72
CA ASP A 198 2.45 12.74 -7.30
C ASP A 198 2.95 12.71 -8.76
N ARG A 199 2.59 13.72 -9.58
CA ARG A 199 3.05 13.82 -10.98
C ARG A 199 4.57 13.89 -11.08
N ALA A 200 5.19 14.72 -10.25
CA ALA A 200 6.64 14.87 -10.20
C ALA A 200 7.35 13.55 -9.83
N ALA A 201 6.80 12.81 -8.86
CA ALA A 201 7.33 11.51 -8.45
C ALA A 201 7.24 10.47 -9.58
N VAL A 202 6.13 10.41 -10.32
CA VAL A 202 6.01 9.50 -11.48
C VAL A 202 7.03 9.86 -12.57
N LEU A 203 7.13 11.14 -12.94
CA LEU A 203 8.09 11.60 -13.95
C LEU A 203 9.53 11.28 -13.54
N GLN A 204 9.90 11.54 -12.29
CA GLN A 204 11.22 11.24 -11.76
C GLN A 204 11.50 9.73 -11.77
N GLY A 205 10.51 8.92 -11.37
CA GLY A 205 10.60 7.47 -11.36
C GLY A 205 10.80 6.87 -12.74
N LEU A 206 9.99 7.31 -13.72
CA LEU A 206 10.14 6.90 -15.12
C LEU A 206 11.49 7.34 -15.68
N ARG A 207 11.92 8.58 -15.42
CA ARG A 207 13.21 9.11 -15.90
C ARG A 207 14.39 8.26 -15.42
N LYS A 208 14.41 7.87 -14.14
CA LYS A 208 15.48 7.02 -13.57
C LYS A 208 15.55 5.63 -14.21
N ARG A 209 14.46 5.16 -14.84
CA ARG A 209 14.37 3.86 -15.50
C ARG A 209 14.70 3.90 -16.99
N ILE A 210 15.01 5.06 -17.54
CA ILE A 210 15.44 5.18 -18.92
C ILE A 210 16.83 4.55 -19.05
N GLN A 211 16.87 3.26 -19.40
CA GLN A 211 18.09 2.49 -19.63
C GLN A 211 18.31 2.19 -21.12
N GLY A 212 17.32 2.46 -21.99
CA GLY A 212 17.42 2.28 -23.44
C GLY A 212 16.22 2.83 -24.23
N PRO A 213 16.22 2.70 -25.57
CA PRO A 213 15.23 3.35 -26.45
C PRO A 213 13.77 2.95 -26.21
N GLY A 214 13.49 1.73 -25.70
CA GLY A 214 12.13 1.29 -25.37
C GLY A 214 11.55 1.90 -24.08
N THR A 215 12.40 2.28 -23.13
CA THR A 215 11.98 2.83 -21.81
C THR A 215 11.63 4.32 -21.84
N VAL A 216 11.82 4.99 -22.98
CA VAL A 216 11.56 6.44 -23.14
C VAL A 216 10.09 6.72 -23.43
N GLU A 217 9.35 5.77 -24.02
CA GLU A 217 8.00 5.99 -24.52
C GLU A 217 7.00 6.36 -23.43
N SER A 218 6.95 5.61 -22.32
CA SER A 218 6.06 5.92 -21.18
C SER A 218 6.31 7.32 -20.63
N TYR A 219 7.58 7.73 -20.52
CA TYR A 219 7.98 9.05 -20.05
C TYR A 219 7.49 10.15 -20.99
N LEU A 220 7.73 10.00 -22.31
CA LEU A 220 7.30 11.00 -23.30
C LEU A 220 5.78 11.11 -23.40
N LYS A 221 5.05 9.98 -23.36
CA LYS A 221 3.60 9.96 -23.32
C LYS A 221 3.07 10.73 -22.10
N LEU A 222 3.69 10.52 -20.93
CA LEU A 222 3.31 11.22 -19.72
C LEU A 222 3.59 12.72 -19.81
N CYS A 223 4.77 13.13 -20.27
CA CYS A 223 5.09 14.53 -20.50
C CYS A 223 4.08 15.20 -21.43
N LYS A 224 3.80 14.59 -22.59
CA LYS A 224 2.84 15.13 -23.54
C LYS A 224 1.46 15.28 -22.90
N ARG A 225 0.93 14.23 -22.25
CA ARG A 225 -0.40 14.28 -21.65
C ARG A 225 -0.51 15.36 -20.57
N LEU A 226 0.53 15.56 -19.77
CA LEU A 226 0.55 16.62 -18.77
C LEU A 226 0.64 18.02 -19.41
N ALA A 227 1.41 18.18 -20.48
CA ALA A 227 1.50 19.44 -21.22
C ALA A 227 0.17 19.81 -21.91
N ASP A 228 -0.49 18.83 -22.54
CA ASP A 228 -1.81 18.98 -23.18
C ASP A 228 -2.88 19.46 -22.18
N ASN A 229 -2.71 19.13 -20.89
CA ASN A 229 -3.61 19.55 -19.80
C ASN A 229 -3.11 20.80 -19.05
N GLY A 230 -2.06 21.47 -19.53
CA GLY A 230 -1.49 22.68 -18.90
C GLY A 230 -0.85 22.44 -17.53
N LEU A 231 -0.49 21.19 -17.21
CA LEU A 231 0.02 20.80 -15.89
C LEU A 231 1.54 20.87 -15.76
N ILE A 232 2.24 20.94 -16.89
CA ILE A 232 3.68 21.20 -16.99
C ILE A 232 3.95 22.16 -18.15
N GLY A 233 5.12 22.80 -18.13
CA GLY A 233 5.57 23.62 -19.25
C GLY A 233 5.87 22.80 -20.51
N PRO A 234 6.05 23.46 -21.67
CA PRO A 234 6.40 22.81 -22.91
C PRO A 234 7.67 21.97 -22.77
N CYS A 235 7.62 20.71 -23.22
CA CYS A 235 8.76 19.81 -23.12
C CYS A 235 9.58 19.85 -24.42
N LEU A 236 10.89 20.09 -24.33
CA LEU A 236 11.82 19.95 -25.44
C LEU A 236 12.49 18.57 -25.35
N ILE A 237 12.30 17.74 -26.37
CA ILE A 237 13.03 16.48 -26.52
C ILE A 237 14.27 16.74 -27.35
N TYR A 238 15.43 16.35 -26.81
CA TYR A 238 16.68 16.25 -27.56
C TYR A 238 16.94 14.79 -27.91
N LEU A 239 16.86 14.45 -29.20
CA LEU A 239 17.15 13.13 -29.72
C LEU A 239 18.45 13.17 -30.50
N TYR A 240 19.45 12.40 -30.05
CA TYR A 240 20.69 12.23 -30.79
C TYR A 240 20.66 10.95 -31.62
N ILE A 241 20.69 11.08 -32.95
CA ILE A 241 20.76 9.95 -33.85
C ILE A 241 22.23 9.68 -34.20
N LYS A 242 22.83 8.75 -33.45
CA LYS A 242 24.26 8.39 -33.56
C LYS A 242 24.70 8.05 -34.99
N LYS A 243 23.85 7.37 -35.77
CA LYS A 243 24.12 6.98 -37.17
C LYS A 243 24.40 8.18 -38.08
N TYR A 244 23.76 9.31 -37.83
CA TYR A 244 23.85 10.52 -38.66
C TYR A 244 24.56 11.67 -37.97
N LYS A 245 25.06 11.48 -36.74
CA LYS A 245 25.60 12.54 -35.87
C LYS A 245 24.65 13.75 -35.77
N LEU A 246 23.34 13.49 -35.77
CA LEU A 246 22.30 14.52 -35.85
C LEU A 246 21.58 14.69 -34.51
N TRP A 247 21.36 15.93 -34.10
CA TRP A 247 20.47 16.28 -33.00
C TRP A 247 19.12 16.75 -33.54
N ILE A 248 18.04 16.11 -33.10
CA ILE A 248 16.67 16.53 -33.37
C ILE A 248 16.12 17.17 -32.08
N ILE A 249 15.65 18.40 -32.21
CA ILE A 249 14.92 19.10 -31.17
C ILE A 249 13.45 19.07 -31.55
N LYS A 250 12.62 18.44 -30.71
CA LYS A 250 11.17 18.40 -30.91
C LYS A 250 10.46 18.99 -29.70
N LYS A 251 9.60 19.97 -29.94
CA LYS A 251 8.65 20.46 -28.94
C LYS A 251 7.48 19.48 -28.85
N LEU A 252 7.20 18.99 -27.65
CA LEU A 252 5.99 18.24 -27.31
C LEU A 252 4.87 19.20 -26.90
#